data_AF-A0A0Q6W330-F1
#
_entry.id   AF-A0A0Q6W330-F1
#
_cell.length_a   1.000
_cell.length_b   1.000
_cell.length_c   1.000
_cell.angle_alpha   90.00
_cell.angle_beta   90.00
_cell.angle_gamma   90.00
#
_symmetry.space_group_name_H-M   'P 1'
#
loop_
_entity.id
_entity.type
_entity.pdbx_description
1 polymer ?
#
loop_
_entity_poly.entity_id
_entity_poly.type
_entity_poly.pdbx_seq_one_letter_code
_entity_poly.pdbx_strand_id
1 'polypeptide(L)'
;MPLPDLKLPGGLPYFLASGHAIEVREVFGNSTPTTGHSRKRRKFTIAPRVQSVSLLLEGDEMKALHDWFEQDAAAGSRPFSAFVMTEGGAPMWWEAMWFEPYTTSALARGRFRLNGRLLLTGEPSLDGPGRSSFGGRVSIPATGTAMPSVGRPFSGRVSVAASGSVPVQHDRRFAGRITIEAT
;
A
#
# COMPACT_ATOMS: atom_id res chain seq x y z
N MET A 1 4.40 -7.85 -12.63
CA MET A 1 3.02 -7.30 -12.64
C MET A 1 3.05 -6.03 -11.81
N PRO A 2 2.41 -4.92 -12.21
CA PRO A 2 2.41 -3.72 -11.38
C PRO A 2 1.69 -4.01 -10.05
N LEU A 3 2.27 -3.54 -8.95
CA LEU A 3 1.67 -3.65 -7.62
C LEU A 3 0.37 -2.80 -7.54
N PRO A 4 -0.65 -3.24 -6.79
CA PRO A 4 -1.87 -2.45 -6.60
C PRO A 4 -1.61 -1.06 -6.03
N ASP A 5 -2.39 -0.06 -6.46
CA ASP A 5 -2.28 1.30 -5.92
C ASP A 5 -2.74 1.42 -4.47
N LEU A 6 -3.61 0.51 -4.01
CA LEU A 6 -4.09 0.47 -2.63
C LEU A 6 -2.93 0.06 -1.71
N LYS A 7 -2.63 0.89 -0.71
CA LYS A 7 -1.59 0.63 0.30
C LYS A 7 -2.23 0.66 1.68
N LEU A 8 -1.53 0.09 2.65
CA LEU A 8 -1.82 0.33 4.06
C LEU A 8 -1.81 1.83 4.37
N PRO A 9 -2.58 2.27 5.39
CA PRO A 9 -2.51 3.63 5.92
C PRO A 9 -1.06 4.05 6.22
N GLY A 10 -0.74 5.30 5.89
CA GLY A 10 0.58 5.85 6.16
C GLY A 10 0.89 5.88 7.66
N GLY A 11 2.13 5.56 8.02
CA GLY A 11 2.59 5.52 9.41
C GLY A 11 2.53 4.14 10.08
N LEU A 12 1.81 3.18 9.48
CA LEU A 12 1.76 1.82 10.02
C LEU A 12 3.08 1.07 9.81
N PRO A 13 3.45 0.18 10.75
CA PRO A 13 4.57 -0.73 10.57
C PRO A 13 4.30 -1.71 9.43
N TYR A 14 5.37 -2.30 8.90
CA TYR A 14 5.28 -3.37 7.92
C TYR A 14 4.92 -4.70 8.59
N PHE A 15 4.36 -5.63 7.81
CA PHE A 15 3.96 -6.94 8.31
C PHE A 15 5.19 -7.76 8.72
N LEU A 16 5.23 -8.16 9.99
CA LEU A 16 6.22 -9.09 10.50
C LEU A 16 5.76 -10.51 10.18
N ALA A 17 6.68 -11.36 9.73
CA ALA A 17 6.44 -12.80 9.68
C ALA A 17 6.24 -13.29 11.12
N SER A 18 5.08 -13.85 11.45
CA SER A 18 4.77 -14.21 12.85
C SER A 18 5.46 -15.51 13.31
N GLY A 19 6.52 -15.95 12.64
CA GLY A 19 7.21 -17.22 12.90
C GLY A 19 6.41 -18.47 12.54
N HIS A 20 5.23 -18.34 11.90
CA HIS A 20 4.43 -19.46 11.43
C HIS A 20 4.69 -19.76 9.94
N ALA A 21 4.69 -21.04 9.61
CA ALA A 21 5.11 -21.61 8.33
C ALA A 21 4.45 -20.95 7.11
N ILE A 22 5.23 -20.73 6.06
CA ILE A 22 4.73 -20.33 4.73
C ILE A 22 4.05 -21.55 4.10
N GLU A 23 2.75 -21.43 3.83
CA GLU A 23 2.01 -22.45 3.09
C GLU A 23 2.01 -22.08 1.61
N VAL A 24 2.78 -22.82 0.81
CA VAL A 24 2.78 -22.67 -0.65
C VAL A 24 1.56 -23.42 -1.20
N ARG A 25 0.62 -22.70 -1.84
CA ARG A 25 -0.55 -23.35 -2.45
C ARG A 25 -0.22 -23.84 -3.85
N GLU A 26 -0.93 -24.88 -4.28
CA GLU A 26 -0.81 -25.40 -5.63
C GLU A 26 -1.20 -24.35 -6.68
N VAL A 27 -0.43 -24.31 -7.77
CA VAL A 27 -0.56 -23.35 -8.88
C VAL A 27 -1.82 -23.58 -9.72
N PHE A 28 -2.47 -24.74 -9.55
CA PHE A 28 -3.59 -25.18 -10.36
C PHE A 28 -4.91 -24.97 -9.60
N GLY A 29 -5.76 -24.07 -10.09
CA GLY A 29 -7.14 -23.98 -9.62
C GLY A 29 -8.00 -25.10 -10.20
N ASN A 30 -8.99 -25.56 -9.44
CA ASN A 30 -10.06 -26.40 -9.97
C ASN A 30 -10.87 -25.56 -10.97
N SER A 31 -10.78 -25.88 -12.27
CA SER A 31 -11.68 -25.33 -13.27
C SER A 31 -13.03 -26.01 -13.14
N THR A 32 -14.13 -25.25 -13.23
CA THR A 32 -15.49 -25.79 -13.34
C THR A 32 -15.50 -26.91 -14.40
N PRO A 33 -16.08 -28.08 -14.11
CA PRO A 33 -16.10 -29.19 -15.06
C PRO A 33 -16.90 -28.77 -16.30
N THR A 34 -16.22 -28.32 -17.34
CA THR A 34 -16.76 -28.22 -18.70
C THR A 34 -16.71 -29.60 -19.31
N THR A 35 -17.83 -30.07 -19.86
CA THR A 35 -17.95 -31.36 -20.53
C THR A 35 -17.00 -31.43 -21.73
N GLY A 36 -15.95 -32.23 -21.63
CA GLY A 36 -14.83 -32.33 -22.60
C GLY A 36 -13.49 -32.37 -21.87
N HIS A 37 -12.45 -32.97 -22.46
CA HIS A 37 -11.12 -33.12 -21.85
C HIS A 37 -10.63 -31.82 -21.19
N SER A 38 -10.76 -31.70 -19.86
CA SER A 38 -10.42 -30.47 -19.15
C SER A 38 -8.91 -30.43 -18.91
N ARG A 39 -8.22 -29.66 -19.75
CA ARG A 39 -6.80 -29.37 -19.55
C ARG A 39 -6.69 -28.28 -18.48
N LYS A 40 -6.15 -28.61 -17.30
CA LYS A 40 -5.81 -27.62 -16.25
C LYS A 40 -5.00 -26.49 -16.89
N ARG A 41 -5.51 -25.25 -16.86
CA ARG A 41 -4.79 -24.07 -17.33
C ARG A 41 -4.10 -23.40 -16.14
N ARG A 42 -2.84 -23.01 -16.35
CA ARG A 42 -2.06 -22.30 -15.34
C ARG A 42 -2.66 -20.90 -15.14
N LYS A 43 -3.21 -20.64 -13.95
CA LYS A 43 -3.81 -19.33 -13.61
C LYS A 43 -2.76 -18.33 -13.12
N PHE A 44 -1.64 -18.82 -12.60
CA PHE A 44 -0.60 -17.96 -12.03
C PHE A 44 0.80 -18.27 -12.59
N THR A 45 1.54 -17.23 -12.93
CA THR A 45 2.96 -17.33 -13.31
C THR A 45 3.79 -17.79 -12.12
N ILE A 46 3.45 -17.37 -10.91
CA ILE A 46 4.10 -17.78 -9.66
C ILE A 46 3.05 -18.36 -8.72
N ALA A 47 3.41 -19.44 -8.02
CA ALA A 47 2.55 -20.06 -7.03
C ALA A 47 2.15 -19.03 -5.95
N PRO A 48 0.84 -18.78 -5.74
CA PRO A 48 0.39 -17.97 -4.62
C PRO A 48 0.84 -18.58 -3.29
N ARG A 49 1.18 -17.72 -2.33
CA ARG A 49 1.67 -18.14 -1.01
C ARG A 49 0.73 -17.60 0.05
N VAL A 50 0.38 -18.41 1.04
CA VAL A 50 -0.34 -17.91 2.23
C VAL A 50 0.70 -17.73 3.33
N GLN A 51 0.84 -16.50 3.81
CA GLN A 51 1.79 -16.15 4.85
C GLN A 51 1.07 -15.61 6.09
N SER A 52 1.42 -16.16 7.24
CA SER A 52 0.97 -15.64 8.54
C SER A 52 1.75 -14.38 8.89
N VAL A 53 1.02 -13.31 9.19
CA VAL A 53 1.58 -11.99 9.48
C VAL A 53 1.12 -11.48 10.83
N SER A 54 1.93 -10.62 11.42
CA SER A 54 1.59 -9.90 12.65
C SER A 54 1.98 -8.43 12.57
N LEU A 55 1.22 -7.60 13.27
CA LEU A 55 1.52 -6.18 13.49
C LEU A 55 1.37 -5.87 14.98
N LEU A 56 2.23 -4.97 15.46
CA LEU A 56 2.09 -4.34 16.77
C LEU A 56 1.69 -2.89 16.54
N LEU A 57 0.52 -2.52 17.03
CA LEU A 57 -0.12 -1.23 16.75
C LEU A 57 -0.48 -0.52 18.04
N GLU A 58 -0.44 0.80 18.03
CA GLU A 58 -1.05 1.65 19.06
C GLU A 58 -2.56 1.84 18.79
N GLY A 59 -3.29 2.45 19.74
CA GLY A 59 -4.75 2.61 19.62
C GLY A 59 -5.19 3.36 18.36
N ASP A 60 -4.54 4.48 18.05
CA ASP A 60 -4.86 5.28 16.87
C ASP A 60 -4.51 4.54 15.56
N GLU A 61 -3.40 3.80 15.56
CA GLU A 61 -2.96 2.96 14.44
C GLU A 61 -3.91 1.81 14.19
N MET A 62 -4.38 1.14 15.25
CA MET A 62 -5.36 0.06 15.19
C MET A 62 -6.69 0.56 14.61
N LYS A 63 -7.14 1.75 15.04
CA LYS A 63 -8.34 2.38 14.48
C LYS A 63 -8.17 2.70 12.99
N ALA A 64 -7.05 3.33 12.61
CA ALA A 64 -6.76 3.67 11.23
C ALA A 64 -6.71 2.44 10.32
N LEU A 65 -6.11 1.35 10.80
CA LEU A 65 -6.09 0.08 10.08
C LEU A 65 -7.48 -0.54 9.96
N HIS A 66 -8.28 -0.52 11.03
CA HIS A 66 -9.64 -1.07 11.00
C HIS A 66 -10.53 -0.31 10.01
N ASP A 67 -10.52 1.03 10.05
CA ASP A 67 -11.28 1.86 9.11
C ASP A 67 -10.88 1.58 7.67
N TRP A 68 -9.58 1.50 7.40
CA TRP A 68 -9.04 1.14 6.08
C TRP A 68 -9.45 -0.27 5.64
N PHE A 69 -9.43 -1.25 6.55
CA PHE A 69 -9.79 -2.62 6.24
C PHE A 69 -11.25 -2.74 5.82
N GLU A 70 -12.14 -2.11 6.57
CA GLU A 70 -13.58 -2.13 6.29
C GLU A 70 -13.91 -1.35 5.01
N GLN A 71 -13.31 -0.18 4.81
CA GLN A 71 -13.69 0.74 3.73
C GLN A 71 -12.87 0.51 2.46
N ASP A 72 -11.55 0.67 2.52
CA ASP A 72 -10.68 0.69 1.34
C ASP A 72 -10.36 -0.72 0.84
N ALA A 73 -10.09 -1.64 1.78
CA ALA A 73 -9.82 -3.05 1.48
C ALA A 73 -11.09 -3.89 1.31
N ALA A 74 -12.27 -3.29 1.49
CA ALA A 74 -13.59 -3.92 1.38
C ALA A 74 -13.66 -5.23 2.19
N ALA A 75 -13.43 -5.11 3.51
CA ALA A 75 -13.34 -6.23 4.44
C ALA A 75 -12.33 -7.32 4.00
N GLY A 76 -11.23 -6.89 3.38
CA GLY A 76 -10.14 -7.76 2.93
C GLY A 76 -10.34 -8.46 1.59
N SER A 77 -11.45 -8.22 0.90
CA SER A 77 -11.74 -8.81 -0.42
C SER A 77 -10.96 -8.17 -1.57
N ARG A 78 -10.38 -6.98 -1.36
CA ARG A 78 -9.65 -6.23 -2.40
C ARG A 78 -8.13 -6.46 -2.27
N PRO A 79 -7.41 -6.69 -3.40
CA PRO A 79 -5.96 -6.77 -3.38
C PRO A 79 -5.34 -5.39 -3.07
N PHE A 80 -4.26 -5.41 -2.32
CA PHE A 80 -3.49 -4.24 -1.92
C PHE A 80 -1.99 -4.55 -1.92
N SER A 81 -1.19 -3.50 -1.85
CA SER A 81 0.25 -3.61 -1.75
C SER A 81 0.69 -3.65 -0.30
N ALA A 82 1.34 -4.75 0.07
CA ALA A 82 1.83 -4.98 1.42
C ALA A 82 3.35 -5.02 1.42
N PHE A 83 3.96 -4.40 2.43
CA PHE A 83 5.38 -4.58 2.72
C PHE A 83 5.49 -5.68 3.77
N VAL A 84 6.06 -6.82 3.39
CA VAL A 84 6.03 -8.05 4.19
C VAL A 84 7.44 -8.57 4.42
N MET A 85 7.76 -8.86 5.67
CA MET A 85 9.00 -9.53 6.05
C MET A 85 9.04 -10.95 5.48
N THR A 86 10.06 -11.26 4.68
CA THR A 86 10.25 -12.60 4.11
C THR A 86 11.18 -13.44 4.99
N GLU A 87 11.19 -14.76 4.80
CA GLU A 87 12.11 -15.68 5.51
C GLU A 87 13.59 -15.33 5.31
N GLY A 88 13.95 -14.66 4.20
CA GLY A 88 15.30 -14.17 3.94
C GLY A 88 15.69 -12.93 4.76
N GLY A 89 14.82 -12.45 5.66
CA GLY A 89 15.11 -11.35 6.56
C GLY A 89 15.00 -9.95 5.95
N ALA A 90 14.72 -9.84 4.65
CA ALA A 90 14.47 -8.57 4.00
C ALA A 90 12.96 -8.40 3.75
N PRO A 91 12.35 -7.27 4.15
CA PRO A 91 10.99 -6.96 3.77
C PRO A 91 10.93 -6.61 2.28
N MET A 92 9.91 -7.13 1.60
CA MET A 92 9.68 -6.89 0.17
C MET A 92 8.22 -6.49 -0.05
N TRP A 93 7.97 -5.76 -1.12
CA TRP A 93 6.62 -5.41 -1.56
C TRP A 93 5.98 -6.59 -2.28
N TRP A 94 4.74 -6.88 -1.92
CA TRP A 94 3.91 -7.92 -2.50
C TRP A 94 2.55 -7.37 -2.87
N GLU A 95 1.94 -7.95 -3.90
CA GLU A 95 0.49 -7.94 -4.01
C GLU A 95 -0.07 -8.92 -2.96
N ALA A 96 -0.93 -8.42 -2.09
CA ALA A 96 -1.51 -9.14 -0.99
C ALA A 96 -3.03 -8.99 -0.98
N MET A 97 -3.70 -10.00 -0.46
CA MET A 97 -5.11 -9.96 -0.11
C MET A 97 -5.28 -10.68 1.23
N TRP A 98 -6.25 -10.27 2.04
CA TRP A 98 -6.53 -11.00 3.27
C TRP A 98 -7.10 -12.36 2.90
N PHE A 99 -6.45 -13.42 3.40
CA PHE A 99 -6.93 -14.78 3.19
C PHE A 99 -8.12 -15.08 4.12
N GLU A 100 -8.04 -14.55 5.33
CA GLU A 100 -9.06 -14.60 6.37
C GLU A 100 -9.10 -13.23 7.07
N PRO A 101 -10.24 -12.84 7.69
CA PRO A 101 -10.28 -11.67 8.56
C PRO A 101 -9.20 -11.74 9.64
N TYR A 102 -8.54 -10.62 9.93
CA TYR A 102 -7.54 -10.58 10.98
C TYR A 102 -8.18 -10.75 12.37
N THR A 103 -7.37 -11.17 13.33
CA THR A 103 -7.73 -11.20 14.74
C THR A 103 -6.86 -10.21 15.50
N THR A 104 -7.37 -9.70 16.63
CA THR A 104 -6.64 -8.76 17.46
C THR A 104 -6.66 -9.19 18.92
N SER A 105 -5.60 -8.82 19.62
CA SER A 105 -5.46 -9.00 21.06
C SER A 105 -4.95 -7.70 21.67
N ALA A 106 -5.64 -7.21 22.70
CA ALA A 106 -5.17 -6.06 23.45
C ALA A 106 -3.94 -6.44 24.27
N LEU A 107 -2.94 -5.57 24.26
CA LEU A 107 -1.73 -5.63 25.06
C LEU A 107 -1.74 -4.50 26.10
N ALA A 108 -0.82 -4.57 27.07
CA ALA A 108 -0.65 -3.50 28.04
C ALA A 108 -0.33 -2.15 27.36
N ARG A 109 -0.73 -1.05 28.03
CA ARG A 109 -0.46 0.34 27.60
C ARG A 109 -1.13 0.74 26.27
N GLY A 110 -2.34 0.25 26.01
CA GLY A 110 -3.14 0.65 24.84
C GLY A 110 -2.56 0.17 23.50
N ARG A 111 -1.73 -0.88 23.52
CA ARG A 111 -1.18 -1.51 22.33
C ARG A 111 -2.05 -2.69 21.92
N PHE A 112 -1.98 -3.05 20.65
CA PHE A 112 -2.70 -4.16 20.05
C PHE A 112 -1.73 -5.02 19.27
N ARG A 113 -1.89 -6.34 19.38
CA ARG A 113 -1.28 -7.29 18.46
C ARG A 113 -2.35 -7.76 17.50
N LEU A 114 -2.14 -7.49 16.22
CA LEU A 114 -2.92 -8.04 15.13
C LEU A 114 -2.22 -9.28 14.60
N ASN A 115 -2.98 -10.34 14.36
CA ASN A 115 -2.52 -11.54 13.65
C ASN A 115 -3.48 -11.83 12.50
N GLY A 116 -2.95 -12.25 11.36
CA GLY A 116 -3.79 -12.76 10.28
C GLY A 116 -2.97 -13.42 9.18
N ARG A 117 -3.64 -13.74 8.08
CA ARG A 117 -3.05 -14.47 6.96
C ARG A 117 -3.23 -13.68 5.67
N LEU A 118 -2.14 -13.46 4.94
CA LEU A 118 -2.17 -12.81 3.63
C LEU A 118 -1.94 -13.85 2.54
N LEU A 119 -2.77 -13.79 1.50
CA LEU A 119 -2.50 -14.42 0.22
C LEU A 119 -1.59 -13.49 -0.58
N LEU A 120 -0.35 -13.90 -0.81
CA LEU A 120 0.64 -13.19 -1.59
C LEU A 120 0.66 -13.73 -3.02
N THR A 121 0.55 -12.83 -3.99
CA THR A 121 0.52 -13.14 -5.42
C THR A 121 1.62 -12.37 -6.17
N GLY A 122 2.05 -12.91 -7.31
CA GLY A 122 3.04 -12.27 -8.17
C GLY A 122 4.49 -12.42 -7.71
N GLU A 123 5.34 -11.54 -8.22
CA GLU A 123 6.77 -11.45 -7.88
C GLU A 123 6.98 -10.41 -6.77
N PRO A 124 7.80 -10.71 -5.75
CA PRO A 124 8.20 -9.70 -4.79
C PRO A 124 8.99 -8.59 -5.47
N SER A 125 8.81 -7.36 -4.99
CA SER A 125 9.51 -6.18 -5.49
C SER A 125 10.24 -5.46 -4.37
N LEU A 126 11.44 -4.96 -4.66
CA LEU A 126 12.13 -4.00 -3.79
C LEU A 126 11.49 -2.61 -3.90
N ASP A 127 10.98 -2.30 -5.09
CA ASP A 127 10.30 -1.05 -5.38
C ASP A 127 8.82 -1.15 -4.98
N GLY A 128 8.37 -0.19 -4.18
CA GLY A 128 6.96 -0.10 -3.81
C GLY A 128 6.06 0.27 -4.99
N PRO A 129 4.74 0.26 -4.79
CA PRO A 129 3.81 0.62 -5.85
C PRO A 129 4.12 2.04 -6.27
N GLY A 130 4.18 2.27 -7.59
CA GLY A 130 4.55 3.54 -8.18
C GLY A 130 3.91 4.66 -7.38
N ARG A 131 4.72 5.59 -6.84
CA ARG A 131 4.15 6.81 -6.28
C ARG A 131 3.35 7.40 -7.42
N SER A 132 2.05 7.56 -7.26
CA SER A 132 1.24 8.32 -8.20
C SER A 132 1.82 9.73 -8.16
N SER A 133 2.80 10.00 -9.00
CA SER A 133 3.44 11.30 -9.12
C SER A 133 2.42 12.17 -9.82
N PHE A 134 1.65 12.90 -9.03
CA PHE A 134 0.78 13.93 -9.57
C PHE A 134 1.67 15.10 -10.01
N GLY A 135 2.04 15.11 -11.28
CA GLY A 135 2.72 16.22 -11.92
C GLY A 135 1.69 17.23 -12.42
N GLY A 136 1.55 18.36 -11.73
CA GLY A 136 0.77 19.51 -12.21
C GLY A 136 1.71 20.62 -12.66
N ARG A 137 1.44 21.25 -13.81
CA ARG A 137 2.04 22.54 -14.18
C ARG A 137 1.08 23.63 -13.76
N VAL A 138 1.51 24.50 -12.85
CA VAL A 138 0.78 25.73 -12.50
C VAL A 138 1.52 26.88 -13.17
N SER A 139 0.86 27.55 -14.12
CA SER A 139 1.36 28.78 -14.73
C SER A 139 0.70 29.98 -14.04
N ILE A 140 1.48 30.80 -13.35
CA ILE A 140 0.98 32.00 -12.67
C ILE A 140 1.35 33.22 -13.54
N PRO A 141 0.40 34.04 -13.99
CA PRO A 141 0.71 35.30 -14.68
C PRO A 141 1.46 36.26 -13.74
N ALA A 142 2.24 37.20 -14.30
CA ALA A 142 3.23 38.02 -13.58
C ALA A 142 2.70 38.86 -12.39
N THR A 143 1.37 39.03 -12.27
CA THR A 143 0.67 39.76 -11.21
C THR A 143 -0.31 38.91 -10.40
N GLY A 144 -0.33 37.58 -10.61
CA GLY A 144 -1.24 36.67 -9.92
C GLY A 144 -0.63 36.03 -8.67
N THR A 145 -1.50 35.68 -7.72
CA THR A 145 -1.17 34.77 -6.60
C THR A 145 -1.90 33.45 -6.83
N ALA A 146 -1.20 32.31 -6.70
CA ALA A 146 -1.82 31.00 -6.67
C ALA A 146 -1.44 30.28 -5.37
N MET A 147 -2.43 29.65 -4.74
CA MET A 147 -2.26 28.91 -3.50
C MET A 147 -2.67 27.45 -3.75
N PRO A 148 -1.73 26.57 -4.11
CA PRO A 148 -2.05 25.16 -4.33
C PRO A 148 -2.44 24.52 -3.00
N SER A 149 -3.66 24.01 -2.90
CA SER A 149 -4.07 23.12 -1.80
C SER A 149 -3.96 21.67 -2.27
N VAL A 150 -3.23 20.86 -1.52
CA VAL A 150 -3.10 19.43 -1.83
C VAL A 150 -3.49 18.64 -0.59
N GLY A 151 -4.57 17.86 -0.70
CA GLY A 151 -5.09 17.05 0.41
C GLY A 151 -4.38 15.70 0.60
N ARG A 152 -3.27 15.45 -0.10
CA ARG A 152 -2.50 14.19 -0.08
C ARG A 152 -1.00 14.47 -0.23
N PRO A 153 -0.10 13.58 0.26
CA PRO A 153 1.34 13.71 0.03
C PRO A 153 1.63 13.81 -1.47
N PHE A 154 2.38 14.83 -1.87
CA PHE A 154 2.70 15.07 -3.28
C PHE A 154 4.16 15.48 -3.47
N SER A 155 4.66 15.29 -4.69
CA SER A 155 5.92 15.83 -5.18
C SER A 155 5.65 16.52 -6.50
N GLY A 156 5.99 17.81 -6.61
CA GLY A 156 5.69 18.62 -7.79
C GLY A 156 6.72 19.72 -8.03
N ARG A 157 6.72 20.26 -9.25
CA ARG A 157 7.53 21.41 -9.65
C ARG A 157 6.62 22.61 -9.90
N VAL A 158 6.98 23.78 -9.37
CA VAL A 158 6.28 25.03 -9.64
C VAL A 158 7.24 25.98 -10.34
N SER A 159 6.87 26.43 -11.53
CA SER A 159 7.61 27.44 -12.30
C SER A 159 6.90 28.77 -12.15
N VAL A 160 7.64 29.81 -11.80
CA VAL A 160 7.11 31.16 -11.58
C VAL A 160 7.86 32.12 -12.49
N ALA A 161 7.14 33.07 -13.10
CA ALA A 161 7.79 34.19 -13.80
C ALA A 161 8.61 35.02 -12.80
N ALA A 162 9.74 35.58 -13.23
CA ALA A 162 10.75 36.26 -12.39
C ALA A 162 10.24 37.28 -11.34
N SER A 163 9.02 37.80 -11.45
CA SER A 163 8.40 38.74 -10.50
C SER A 163 7.30 38.14 -9.59
N GLY A 164 6.99 36.86 -9.71
CA GLY A 164 5.93 36.20 -8.94
C GLY A 164 6.45 35.62 -7.61
N SER A 165 5.56 35.51 -6.61
CA SER A 165 5.84 34.82 -5.35
C SER A 165 4.86 33.67 -5.15
N VAL A 166 5.35 32.53 -4.64
CA VAL A 166 4.52 31.38 -4.29
C VAL A 166 4.67 31.13 -2.79
N PRO A 167 3.71 31.61 -1.96
CA PRO A 167 3.68 31.22 -0.57
C PRO A 167 3.31 29.74 -0.48
N VAL A 168 4.24 28.90 -0.04
CA VAL A 168 3.98 27.48 0.23
C VAL A 168 3.50 27.36 1.66
N GLN A 169 2.20 27.14 1.86
CA GLN A 169 1.69 26.76 3.17
C GLN A 169 1.86 25.26 3.35
N HIS A 170 2.90 24.86 4.07
CA HIS A 170 3.06 23.48 4.50
C HIS A 170 2.01 23.16 5.58
N ASP A 171 0.98 22.40 5.21
CA ASP A 171 0.20 21.69 6.22
C ASP A 171 1.13 20.63 6.84
N ARG A 172 1.43 20.78 8.14
CA ARG A 172 2.41 19.95 8.87
C ARG A 172 2.04 18.46 8.90
N ARG A 173 0.86 18.10 8.40
CA ARG A 173 0.36 16.73 8.30
C ARG A 173 0.85 15.98 7.06
N PHE A 174 1.51 16.64 6.10
CA PHE A 174 1.94 16.01 4.84
C PHE A 174 3.38 16.35 4.45
N ALA A 175 4.23 15.34 4.29
CA ALA A 175 5.59 15.48 3.79
C ALA A 175 5.59 15.56 2.26
N GLY A 176 5.69 16.77 1.71
CA GLY A 176 5.87 17.04 0.28
C GLY A 176 7.08 17.94 0.04
N ARG A 177 7.77 17.77 -1.08
CA ARG A 177 8.89 18.62 -1.50
C ARG A 177 8.46 19.43 -2.73
N ILE A 178 8.51 20.75 -2.62
CA ILE A 178 8.30 21.69 -3.74
C ILE A 178 9.66 22.26 -4.14
N THR A 179 9.98 22.19 -5.43
CA THR A 179 11.14 22.90 -6.00
C THR A 179 10.61 24.08 -6.80
N ILE A 180 11.07 25.29 -6.47
CA ILE A 180 10.72 26.54 -7.15
C ILE A 180 11.89 26.90 -8.05
N GLU A 181 11.65 27.02 -9.35
CA GLU A 181 12.61 27.53 -10.34
C GLU A 181 12.10 28.87 -10.86
N ALA A 182 12.95 29.91 -10.80
CA ALA A 182 12.70 31.16 -11.48
C ALA A 182 13.13 30.98 -12.95
N THR A 183 12.20 31.24 -13.88
CA THR A 183 12.46 31.31 -15.32
C THR A 183 12.45 32.75 -15.80
#